data_AF-A0A7J9J435-F1
#
_entry.id   AF-A0A7J9J435-F1
#
_cell.length_a   1.000
_cell.length_b   1.000
_cell.length_c   1.000
_cell.angle_alpha   90.00
_cell.angle_beta   90.00
_cell.angle_gamma   90.00
#
_symmetry.space_group_name_H-M   'P 1'
#
loop_
_entity.id
_entity.type
_entity.pdbx_description
1 polymer ?
#
loop_
_entity_poly.entity_id
_entity_poly.type
_entity_poly.pdbx_seq_one_letter_code
_entity_poly.pdbx_strand_id
1 'polypeptide(L)'
;MDLSSQSTDTSSTLTLGLVSPSPSSSHRNSIADDSVILQLGTRDPTRSPFRPVPLQLLEPHQNGNTIERERCDDNDDGSREIEEFRILGHPMCLKRRRDSSSLSSPSPTKRMTVETDLEKRKAAVKSWGSQPIHVADPDVFDMMEQEKKRQFMGIELIASENFVCRAVMEALGSHLTNKYSEGMPGARYYGGNQYIDEIETLCWKRALEAFGLDAENWGVNVQPYSCTSANFAVFTGLLLPGDRIMGLDTPSGGNTSHGYYTPNGRKVSGASIFFESLPYKVNPQTGYIDYEKLEERALDFRPKILICGGSSYPREWDYARFRQIADKCGAVLLCDMAQISGLIAAKKFIDGDWISSFLDANVLMSSFK
;
A
#
# COMPACT_ATOMS: atom_id res chain seq x y z
N MET A 1 -43.18 58.37 52.55
CA MET A 1 -41.79 58.84 52.65
C MET A 1 -41.07 58.23 51.45
N ASP A 2 -41.36 58.65 50.21
CA ASP A 2 -41.01 59.95 49.60
C ASP A 2 -39.52 60.29 49.81
N LEU A 3 -38.71 60.63 48.81
CA LEU A 3 -38.96 60.98 47.41
C LEU A 3 -37.61 61.09 46.67
N SER A 4 -37.61 60.75 45.37
CA SER A 4 -37.03 61.53 44.24
C SER A 4 -35.50 61.60 44.04
N SER A 5 -34.88 61.72 42.85
CA SER A 5 -35.25 61.69 41.40
C SER A 5 -34.03 62.29 40.65
N GLN A 6 -33.52 61.87 39.48
CA GLN A 6 -33.87 62.21 38.07
C GLN A 6 -32.62 61.79 37.25
N SER A 7 -32.66 60.97 36.18
CA SER A 7 -33.17 61.13 34.80
C SER A 7 -32.44 62.14 33.91
N THR A 8 -31.88 61.68 32.78
CA THR A 8 -32.16 62.22 31.43
C THR A 8 -31.76 61.24 30.31
N ASP A 9 -32.69 61.08 29.37
CA ASP A 9 -32.70 60.32 28.11
C ASP A 9 -31.90 60.95 26.96
N THR A 10 -31.64 60.15 25.92
CA THR A 10 -32.01 60.39 24.48
C THR A 10 -31.53 59.18 23.64
N SER A 11 -32.39 58.24 23.23
CA SER A 11 -33.27 58.20 22.04
C SER A 11 -32.56 58.36 20.67
N SER A 12 -32.49 57.28 19.88
CA SER A 12 -33.08 57.26 18.52
C SER A 12 -33.15 55.85 17.92
N THR A 13 -34.22 55.69 17.15
CA THR A 13 -34.91 54.48 16.69
C THR A 13 -34.71 54.31 15.18
N LEU A 14 -34.84 53.08 14.64
CA LEU A 14 -35.68 52.67 13.48
C LEU A 14 -35.11 51.51 12.65
N THR A 15 -36.02 50.93 11.86
CA THR A 15 -36.23 49.50 11.60
C THR A 15 -36.22 49.18 10.09
N LEU A 16 -35.95 47.89 9.76
CA LEU A 16 -36.46 47.05 8.64
C LEU A 16 -36.28 47.47 7.16
N GLY A 17 -35.78 46.51 6.36
CA GLY A 17 -35.93 46.48 4.90
C GLY A 17 -35.41 45.19 4.24
N LEU A 18 -36.29 44.20 4.06
CA LEU A 18 -36.11 43.02 3.18
C LEU A 18 -36.25 43.44 1.71
N VAL A 19 -35.34 43.01 0.83
CA VAL A 19 -35.60 42.90 -0.63
C VAL A 19 -34.85 41.68 -1.20
N SER A 20 -35.61 40.74 -1.76
CA SER A 20 -35.14 39.73 -2.73
C SER A 20 -35.18 40.32 -4.15
N PRO A 21 -34.42 39.76 -5.09
CA PRO A 21 -35.04 39.50 -6.40
C PRO A 21 -34.64 38.14 -7.01
N SER A 22 -35.59 37.61 -7.79
CA SER A 22 -35.40 36.67 -8.90
C SER A 22 -36.20 37.24 -10.09
N PRO A 23 -36.19 36.68 -11.32
CA PRO A 23 -35.15 36.00 -12.12
C PRO A 23 -35.01 36.61 -13.55
N SER A 24 -33.89 36.41 -14.27
CA SER A 24 -33.91 36.36 -15.76
C SER A 24 -32.58 35.95 -16.44
N SER A 25 -32.74 34.98 -17.36
CA SER A 25 -32.12 34.76 -18.69
C SER A 25 -30.59 34.74 -18.92
N SER A 26 -30.12 33.52 -19.23
CA SER A 26 -29.32 33.10 -20.40
C SER A 26 -28.04 33.85 -20.80
N HIS A 27 -26.90 33.17 -20.62
CA HIS A 27 -25.87 33.07 -21.66
C HIS A 27 -25.13 31.72 -21.59
N ARG A 28 -25.19 30.96 -22.70
CA ARG A 28 -24.25 29.89 -23.03
C ARG A 28 -22.93 30.51 -23.48
N ASN A 29 -21.82 29.85 -23.14
CA ASN A 29 -20.48 29.79 -23.77
C ASN A 29 -19.45 29.62 -22.63
N SER A 30 -18.36 28.87 -22.70
CA SER A 30 -17.72 27.98 -23.66
C SER A 30 -16.74 27.16 -22.82
N ILE A 31 -16.55 25.89 -23.13
CA ILE A 31 -15.49 25.05 -22.53
C ILE A 31 -14.13 25.66 -22.93
N ALA A 32 -13.21 25.78 -21.99
CA ALA A 32 -11.79 26.03 -22.24
C ALA A 32 -10.98 25.00 -21.44
N ASP A 33 -10.15 24.29 -22.19
CA ASP A 33 -9.29 23.17 -21.82
C ASP A 33 -7.90 23.75 -21.50
N ASP A 34 -7.55 23.88 -20.22
CA ASP A 34 -6.27 24.43 -19.78
C ASP A 34 -5.30 23.30 -19.43
N SER A 35 -4.71 22.70 -20.48
CA SER A 35 -3.51 21.88 -20.38
C SER A 35 -2.27 22.78 -20.16
N VAL A 36 -1.65 22.70 -18.98
CA VAL A 36 -0.39 23.38 -18.66
C VAL A 36 0.80 22.53 -19.10
N ILE A 37 1.62 23.06 -20.02
CA ILE A 37 2.90 22.50 -20.46
C ILE A 37 4.02 23.06 -19.58
N LEU A 38 4.76 22.18 -18.88
CA LEU A 38 6.00 22.51 -18.18
C LEU A 38 7.20 22.28 -19.12
N GLN A 39 7.84 23.35 -19.56
CA GLN A 39 9.14 23.30 -20.26
C GLN A 39 10.28 23.33 -19.24
N LEU A 40 11.09 22.28 -19.20
CA LEU A 40 12.41 22.27 -18.57
C LEU A 40 13.47 22.21 -19.67
N GLY A 41 14.31 23.24 -19.77
CA GLY A 41 15.35 23.33 -20.79
C GLY A 41 16.66 22.70 -20.36
N THR A 42 17.29 21.93 -21.25
CA THR A 42 18.76 21.84 -21.37
C THR A 42 19.12 21.27 -22.75
N ARG A 43 20.12 21.87 -23.40
CA ARG A 43 20.60 21.57 -24.76
C ARG A 43 21.71 20.50 -24.73
N ASP A 44 21.59 19.47 -25.57
CA ASP A 44 22.72 18.80 -26.25
C ASP A 44 22.18 18.10 -27.53
N PRO A 45 22.70 18.37 -28.76
CA PRO A 45 22.05 17.96 -30.00
C PRO A 45 22.79 16.81 -30.69
N THR A 46 22.79 15.58 -30.16
CA THR A 46 23.09 14.36 -30.95
C THR A 46 22.50 13.07 -30.34
N ARG A 47 21.16 12.94 -30.31
CA ARG A 47 20.51 11.61 -30.23
C ARG A 47 19.06 11.67 -30.69
N SER A 48 18.67 10.76 -31.58
CA SER A 48 17.29 10.60 -32.06
C SER A 48 16.32 10.22 -30.92
N PRO A 49 15.10 10.78 -30.83
CA PRO A 49 14.17 10.43 -29.76
C PRO A 49 13.35 9.18 -30.12
N PHE A 50 13.33 8.21 -29.22
CA PHE A 50 12.34 7.14 -29.19
C PHE A 50 10.95 7.73 -28.86
N ARG A 51 9.91 7.35 -29.61
CA ARG A 51 8.51 7.67 -29.30
C ARG A 51 7.92 6.61 -28.36
N PRO A 52 7.14 6.98 -27.31
CA PRO A 52 6.35 6.01 -26.57
C PRO A 52 5.11 5.60 -27.38
N VAL A 53 4.83 4.28 -27.41
CA VAL A 53 3.66 3.69 -28.07
C VAL A 53 2.51 3.59 -27.06
N PRO A 54 1.31 4.16 -27.33
CA PRO A 54 0.14 3.95 -26.48
C PRO A 54 -0.49 2.57 -26.74
N LEU A 55 -0.87 1.87 -25.67
CA LEU A 55 -1.76 0.70 -25.73
C LEU A 55 -3.18 1.18 -26.02
N GLN A 56 -3.65 1.03 -27.26
CA GLN A 56 -5.05 1.24 -27.64
C GLN A 56 -5.75 -0.09 -27.88
N LEU A 57 -6.75 -0.35 -27.03
CA LEU A 57 -7.77 -1.38 -27.14
C LEU A 57 -8.71 -1.00 -28.30
N LEU A 58 -8.93 -1.92 -29.25
CA LEU A 58 -9.72 -1.70 -30.46
C LEU A 58 -11.23 -1.67 -30.17
N GLU A 59 -11.87 -0.52 -30.37
CA GLU A 59 -13.30 -0.42 -30.71
C GLU A 59 -13.45 0.03 -32.19
N PRO A 60 -14.34 -0.57 -33.00
CA PRO A 60 -14.58 -0.09 -34.35
C PRO A 60 -15.67 1.00 -34.39
N HIS A 61 -15.28 2.18 -34.90
CA HIS A 61 -16.19 3.24 -35.30
C HIS A 61 -17.00 2.88 -36.55
N GLN A 62 -18.29 3.23 -36.50
CA GLN A 62 -19.21 3.26 -37.62
C GLN A 62 -18.79 4.32 -38.65
N ASN A 63 -18.76 3.95 -39.94
CA ASN A 63 -19.07 4.86 -41.04
C ASN A 63 -19.54 4.06 -42.25
N GLY A 64 -20.70 4.43 -42.78
CA GLY A 64 -21.32 3.79 -43.94
C GLY A 64 -20.68 4.20 -45.27
N ASN A 65 -20.69 3.28 -46.23
CA ASN A 65 -21.24 3.53 -47.56
C ASN A 65 -21.32 2.23 -48.38
N THR A 66 -22.48 2.10 -49.00
CA THR A 66 -23.00 1.08 -49.91
C THR A 66 -22.16 0.90 -51.17
N ILE A 67 -21.77 -0.34 -51.54
CA ILE A 67 -21.62 -0.81 -52.95
C ILE A 67 -22.00 -2.31 -53.03
N GLU A 68 -22.68 -2.65 -54.14
CA GLU A 68 -23.50 -3.82 -54.47
C GLU A 68 -22.79 -5.18 -54.77
N ARG A 69 -23.56 -6.27 -54.58
CA ARG A 69 -23.65 -7.57 -55.33
C ARG A 69 -22.40 -8.48 -55.31
N GLU A 70 -22.50 -9.81 -55.12
CA GLU A 70 -23.37 -10.79 -55.78
C GLU A 70 -23.76 -11.98 -54.86
N ARG A 71 -24.86 -12.63 -55.21
CA ARG A 71 -25.43 -13.84 -54.61
C ARG A 71 -24.66 -15.10 -55.02
N CYS A 72 -24.54 -16.05 -54.09
CA CYS A 72 -24.72 -17.47 -54.38
C CYS A 72 -25.50 -18.09 -53.21
N ASP A 73 -26.70 -18.55 -53.53
CA ASP A 73 -27.53 -19.40 -52.67
C ASP A 73 -26.87 -20.77 -52.53
N ASP A 74 -26.77 -21.26 -51.30
CA ASP A 74 -26.91 -22.69 -51.02
C ASP A 74 -27.57 -22.84 -49.65
N ASN A 75 -28.82 -23.29 -49.68
CA ASN A 75 -29.57 -23.72 -48.51
C ASN A 75 -29.10 -25.14 -48.12
N ASP A 76 -28.56 -25.30 -46.92
CA ASP A 76 -28.62 -26.59 -46.22
C ASP A 76 -29.00 -26.36 -44.76
N ASP A 77 -30.18 -26.88 -44.42
CA ASP A 77 -30.83 -26.82 -43.12
C ASP A 77 -30.20 -27.89 -42.21
N GLY A 78 -29.57 -27.44 -41.14
CA GLY A 78 -28.91 -28.29 -40.15
C GLY A 78 -28.90 -27.61 -38.80
N SER A 79 -30.08 -27.41 -38.22
CA SER A 79 -30.27 -27.01 -36.82
C SER A 79 -29.41 -27.87 -35.87
N ARG A 80 -28.33 -27.28 -35.35
CA ARG A 80 -27.61 -27.81 -34.19
C ARG A 80 -27.47 -26.68 -33.18
N GLU A 81 -28.22 -26.78 -32.09
CA GLU A 81 -28.17 -25.87 -30.95
C GLU A 81 -26.71 -25.72 -30.48
N ILE A 82 -26.21 -24.48 -30.52
CA ILE A 82 -24.99 -24.09 -29.84
C ILE A 82 -25.44 -23.68 -28.44
N GLU A 83 -25.15 -24.50 -27.42
CA GLU A 83 -25.37 -24.10 -26.03
C GLU A 83 -24.44 -22.93 -25.70
N GLU A 84 -25.02 -21.72 -25.70
CA GLU A 84 -24.38 -20.49 -25.32
C GLU A 84 -24.74 -20.19 -23.86
N PHE A 85 -23.73 -20.07 -23.00
CA PHE A 85 -23.95 -19.71 -21.59
C PHE A 85 -23.21 -18.43 -21.24
N ARG A 86 -23.72 -17.71 -20.24
CA ARG A 86 -23.19 -16.42 -19.82
C ARG A 86 -22.45 -16.55 -18.49
N ILE A 87 -21.23 -16.04 -18.44
CA ILE A 87 -20.52 -15.78 -17.19
C ILE A 87 -20.39 -14.26 -17.06
N LEU A 88 -20.86 -13.71 -15.94
CA LEU A 88 -20.84 -12.27 -15.66
C LEU A 88 -21.45 -11.42 -16.81
N GLY A 89 -22.54 -11.90 -17.40
CA GLY A 89 -23.27 -11.21 -18.46
C GLY A 89 -22.67 -11.32 -19.87
N HIS A 90 -21.51 -11.95 -20.02
CA HIS A 90 -20.82 -12.08 -21.31
C HIS A 90 -21.12 -13.45 -21.93
N PRO A 91 -21.66 -13.52 -23.17
CA PRO A 91 -21.96 -14.78 -23.83
C PRO A 91 -20.67 -15.50 -24.24
N MET A 92 -20.59 -16.78 -23.90
CA MET A 92 -19.48 -17.66 -24.22
C MET A 92 -20.00 -18.84 -25.04
N CYS A 93 -19.28 -19.19 -26.12
CA CYS A 93 -19.56 -20.36 -26.95
C CYS A 93 -18.55 -21.48 -26.68
N LEU A 94 -19.03 -22.70 -26.45
CA LEU A 94 -18.20 -23.90 -26.35
C LEU A 94 -17.60 -24.25 -27.73
N LYS A 95 -16.28 -24.11 -27.87
CA LYS A 95 -15.55 -24.55 -29.07
C LYS A 95 -15.55 -26.10 -29.07
N ARG A 96 -16.19 -26.70 -30.08
CA ARG A 96 -16.44 -28.16 -30.18
C ARG A 96 -15.24 -29.03 -29.82
N ARG A 97 -15.53 -30.10 -29.09
CA ARG A 97 -14.65 -31.26 -28.89
C ARG A 97 -14.33 -31.88 -30.26
N ARG A 98 -13.05 -32.17 -30.52
CA ARG A 98 -12.60 -32.81 -31.76
C ARG A 98 -13.22 -34.21 -31.85
N ASP A 99 -13.97 -34.47 -32.92
CA ASP A 99 -14.61 -35.77 -33.17
C ASP A 99 -13.57 -36.89 -33.21
N SER A 100 -13.77 -37.88 -32.34
CA SER A 100 -12.98 -39.10 -32.26
C SER A 100 -13.64 -40.18 -33.11
N SER A 101 -13.60 -39.99 -34.43
CA SER A 101 -14.00 -41.03 -35.39
C SER A 101 -13.04 -41.03 -36.58
N SER A 102 -11.79 -41.35 -36.28
CA SER A 102 -10.85 -41.94 -37.23
C SER A 102 -9.83 -42.75 -36.44
N LEU A 103 -10.18 -44.02 -36.21
CA LEU A 103 -9.22 -45.06 -35.83
C LEU A 103 -8.25 -45.25 -37.01
N SER A 104 -7.26 -44.37 -37.09
CA SER A 104 -6.00 -44.68 -37.76
C SER A 104 -5.00 -45.02 -36.67
N SER A 105 -4.56 -46.27 -36.67
CA SER A 105 -3.47 -46.76 -35.83
C SER A 105 -2.33 -45.74 -35.86
N PRO A 106 -1.78 -45.28 -34.71
CA PRO A 106 -0.67 -44.35 -34.77
C PRO A 106 0.51 -45.11 -35.37
N SER A 107 0.95 -44.69 -36.55
CA SER A 107 2.26 -45.07 -37.04
C SER A 107 3.30 -44.67 -35.98
N PRO A 108 4.31 -45.52 -35.68
CA PRO A 108 5.27 -45.26 -34.60
C PRO A 108 5.97 -43.90 -34.74
N THR A 109 6.06 -43.42 -35.97
CA THR A 109 6.73 -42.19 -36.38
C THR A 109 6.05 -40.89 -35.94
N LYS A 110 4.73 -40.86 -35.70
CA LYS A 110 4.03 -39.65 -35.25
C LYS A 110 4.06 -39.45 -33.73
N ARG A 111 4.26 -40.52 -32.95
CA ARG A 111 4.49 -40.45 -31.50
C ARG A 111 5.89 -39.90 -31.20
N MET A 112 6.88 -40.34 -31.97
CA MET A 112 8.28 -39.92 -31.82
C MET A 112 8.52 -38.42 -32.11
N THR A 113 7.84 -37.82 -33.10
CA THR A 113 8.07 -36.40 -33.44
C THR A 113 7.56 -35.44 -32.35
N VAL A 114 6.41 -35.74 -31.75
CA VAL A 114 5.85 -34.94 -30.65
C VAL A 114 6.68 -35.12 -29.36
N GLU A 115 7.17 -36.33 -29.09
CA GLU A 115 8.08 -36.60 -27.95
C GLU A 115 9.41 -35.84 -28.09
N THR A 116 10.01 -35.78 -29.28
CA THR A 116 11.26 -35.04 -29.49
C THR A 116 11.12 -33.53 -29.28
N ASP A 117 9.96 -32.95 -29.60
CA ASP A 117 9.66 -31.54 -29.35
C ASP A 117 9.41 -31.30 -27.84
N LEU A 118 8.70 -32.21 -27.17
CA LEU A 118 8.46 -32.13 -25.73
C LEU A 118 9.76 -32.27 -24.92
N GLU A 119 10.64 -33.21 -25.26
CA GLU A 119 11.92 -33.38 -24.55
C GLU A 119 12.87 -32.20 -24.78
N LYS A 120 12.87 -31.60 -25.97
CA LYS A 120 13.59 -30.34 -26.22
C LYS A 120 13.05 -29.19 -25.38
N ARG A 121 11.72 -29.05 -25.28
CA ARG A 121 11.09 -28.02 -24.42
C ARG A 121 11.40 -28.26 -22.95
N LYS A 122 11.33 -29.50 -22.47
CA LYS A 122 11.71 -29.86 -21.09
C LYS A 122 13.19 -29.56 -20.83
N ALA A 123 14.06 -29.88 -21.77
CA ALA A 123 15.49 -29.57 -21.66
C ALA A 123 15.72 -28.06 -21.61
N ALA A 124 15.03 -27.27 -22.45
CA ALA A 124 15.11 -25.81 -22.45
C ALA A 124 14.63 -25.18 -21.13
N VAL A 125 13.50 -25.64 -20.58
CA VAL A 125 12.99 -25.16 -19.29
C VAL A 125 13.94 -25.52 -18.15
N LYS A 126 14.45 -26.75 -18.13
CA LYS A 126 15.45 -27.18 -17.14
C LYS A 126 16.73 -26.36 -17.24
N SER A 127 17.21 -26.10 -18.46
CA SER A 127 18.43 -25.31 -18.65
C SER A 127 18.27 -23.87 -18.21
N TRP A 128 17.08 -23.27 -18.40
CA TRP A 128 16.80 -21.91 -17.95
C TRP A 128 16.75 -21.82 -16.42
N GLY A 129 16.01 -22.72 -15.76
CA GLY A 129 15.72 -22.62 -14.32
C GLY A 129 16.91 -22.83 -13.38
N SER A 130 18.04 -23.33 -13.88
CA SER A 130 19.25 -23.57 -13.07
C SER A 130 20.44 -22.69 -13.46
N GLN A 131 20.26 -21.73 -14.37
CA GLN A 131 21.34 -20.84 -14.76
C GLN A 131 21.64 -19.82 -13.66
N PRO A 132 22.92 -19.53 -13.39
CA PRO A 132 23.28 -18.41 -12.53
C PRO A 132 22.93 -17.09 -13.22
N ILE A 133 22.66 -16.05 -12.43
CA ILE A 133 22.16 -14.77 -12.94
C ILE A 133 23.05 -14.14 -14.03
N HIS A 134 24.38 -14.23 -13.92
CA HIS A 134 25.30 -13.70 -14.94
C HIS A 134 25.21 -14.37 -16.31
N VAL A 135 24.61 -15.57 -16.40
CA VAL A 135 24.32 -16.27 -17.67
C VAL A 135 22.88 -16.03 -18.09
N ALA A 136 21.93 -16.11 -17.14
CA ALA A 136 20.50 -15.97 -17.43
C ALA A 136 20.11 -14.54 -17.83
N ASP A 137 20.71 -13.54 -17.18
CA ASP A 137 20.47 -12.11 -17.39
C ASP A 137 21.75 -11.30 -17.08
N PRO A 138 22.70 -11.20 -18.03
CA PRO A 138 23.96 -10.48 -17.82
C PRO A 138 23.75 -8.98 -17.57
N ASP A 139 22.71 -8.37 -18.16
CA ASP A 139 22.42 -6.96 -17.99
C ASP A 139 22.02 -6.64 -16.53
N VAL A 140 21.16 -7.47 -15.95
CA VAL A 140 20.80 -7.36 -14.52
C VAL A 140 22.00 -7.64 -13.62
N PHE A 141 22.81 -8.65 -13.94
CA PHE A 141 24.01 -8.94 -13.16
C PHE A 141 25.00 -7.76 -13.14
N ASP A 142 25.23 -7.12 -14.28
CA ASP A 142 26.11 -5.95 -14.37
C ASP A 142 25.57 -4.76 -13.55
N MET A 143 24.25 -4.55 -13.55
CA MET A 143 23.61 -3.54 -12.69
C MET A 143 23.74 -3.87 -11.21
N MET A 144 23.62 -5.15 -10.82
CA MET A 144 23.81 -5.60 -9.44
C MET A 144 25.25 -5.36 -8.94
N GLU A 145 26.26 -5.66 -9.76
CA GLU A 145 27.66 -5.42 -9.37
C GLU A 145 28.01 -3.92 -9.33
N GLN A 146 27.38 -3.11 -10.19
CA GLN A 146 27.49 -1.65 -10.10
C GLN A 146 26.88 -1.09 -8.81
N GLU A 147 25.70 -1.54 -8.40
CA GLU A 147 25.07 -1.12 -7.14
C GLU A 147 25.89 -1.56 -5.92
N LYS A 148 26.40 -2.79 -5.93
CA LYS A 148 27.31 -3.29 -4.88
C LYS A 148 28.57 -2.43 -4.77
N LYS A 149 29.15 -2.01 -5.90
CA LYS A 149 30.29 -1.09 -5.92
C LYS A 149 29.91 0.29 -5.39
N ARG A 150 28.73 0.81 -5.75
CA ARG A 150 28.21 2.09 -5.22
C ARG A 150 28.13 2.06 -3.70
N GLN A 151 27.50 1.02 -3.14
CA GLN A 151 27.38 0.83 -1.69
C GLN A 151 28.75 0.72 -0.99
N PHE A 152 29.70 0.01 -1.60
CA PHE A 152 31.04 -0.16 -1.03
C PHE A 152 31.88 1.13 -1.07
N MET A 153 31.71 1.96 -2.09
CA MET A 153 32.49 3.19 -2.28
C MET A 153 31.81 4.44 -1.68
N GLY A 154 30.52 4.35 -1.34
CA GLY A 154 29.71 5.43 -0.83
C GLY A 154 29.80 5.60 0.69
N ILE A 155 29.42 6.79 1.16
CA ILE A 155 29.09 7.02 2.56
C ILE A 155 27.57 7.10 2.63
N GLU A 156 26.94 6.00 3.05
CA GLU A 156 25.48 5.89 3.12
C GLU A 156 24.97 6.52 4.42
N LEU A 157 24.28 7.67 4.29
CA LEU A 157 23.77 8.46 5.43
C LEU A 157 22.24 8.51 5.49
N ILE A 158 21.56 7.70 4.68
CA ILE A 158 20.11 7.57 4.72
C ILE A 158 19.75 6.76 5.96
N ALA A 159 19.16 7.42 6.98
CA ALA A 159 18.88 6.82 8.29
C ALA A 159 18.00 5.56 8.25
N SER A 160 17.25 5.38 7.17
CA SER A 160 16.36 4.24 6.98
C SER A 160 17.00 3.06 6.26
N GLU A 161 18.23 3.19 5.76
CA GLU A 161 18.94 2.12 5.06
C GLU A 161 19.91 1.41 6.01
N ASN A 162 20.21 0.15 5.69
CA ASN A 162 21.15 -0.66 6.45
C ASN A 162 21.73 -1.78 5.57
N PHE A 163 22.84 -2.38 6.02
CA PHE A 163 23.46 -3.53 5.37
C PHE A 163 23.14 -4.81 6.14
N VAL A 164 22.31 -5.67 5.55
CA VAL A 164 21.96 -6.97 6.14
C VAL A 164 23.14 -7.95 6.09
N CYS A 165 23.16 -8.90 7.02
CA CYS A 165 24.21 -9.91 7.04
C CYS A 165 24.01 -10.95 5.93
N ARG A 166 25.10 -11.62 5.54
CA ARG A 166 25.09 -12.66 4.51
C ARG A 166 24.06 -13.77 4.76
N ALA A 167 23.90 -14.18 6.02
CA ALA A 167 22.93 -15.23 6.38
C ALA A 167 21.48 -14.83 6.04
N VAL A 168 21.11 -13.56 6.21
CA VAL A 168 19.78 -13.04 5.83
C VAL A 168 19.60 -13.08 4.32
N MET A 169 20.62 -12.65 3.56
CA MET A 169 20.57 -12.71 2.09
C MET A 169 20.46 -14.14 1.55
N GLU A 170 21.20 -15.09 2.13
CA GLU A 170 21.14 -16.50 1.76
C GLU A 170 19.76 -17.12 2.04
N ALA A 171 19.12 -16.76 3.15
CA ALA A 171 17.76 -17.20 3.45
C ALA A 171 16.72 -16.57 2.51
N LEU A 172 16.84 -15.28 2.20
CA LEU A 172 15.91 -14.55 1.33
C LEU A 172 15.93 -15.08 -0.12
N GLY A 173 17.11 -15.40 -0.65
CA GLY A 173 17.31 -15.96 -1.99
C GLY A 173 17.13 -17.49 -2.08
N SER A 174 16.45 -18.10 -1.11
CA SER A 174 16.34 -19.56 -1.01
C SER A 174 15.06 -20.15 -1.61
N HIS A 175 14.98 -21.48 -1.60
CA HIS A 175 13.83 -22.25 -2.08
C HIS A 175 12.54 -22.03 -1.29
N LEU A 176 12.59 -21.32 -0.15
CA LEU A 176 11.41 -20.99 0.65
C LEU A 176 10.37 -20.17 -0.13
N THR A 177 10.81 -19.37 -1.10
CA THR A 177 9.93 -18.58 -1.99
C THR A 177 8.93 -19.41 -2.79
N ASN A 178 9.19 -20.72 -2.96
CA ASN A 178 8.34 -21.61 -3.75
C ASN A 178 7.05 -22.03 -3.03
N LYS A 179 6.91 -21.78 -1.72
CA LYS A 179 5.84 -22.37 -0.91
C LYS A 179 4.69 -21.39 -0.64
N TYR A 180 3.48 -21.81 -1.02
CA TYR A 180 2.24 -21.19 -0.54
C TYR A 180 1.89 -21.70 0.86
N SER A 181 1.80 -20.77 1.82
CA SER A 181 1.55 -21.07 3.23
C SER A 181 0.46 -20.17 3.85
N GLU A 182 -0.62 -19.92 3.10
CA GLU A 182 -1.76 -19.15 3.61
C GLU A 182 -2.34 -19.78 4.89
N GLY A 183 -2.70 -18.91 5.84
CA GLY A 183 -3.15 -19.29 7.19
C GLY A 183 -2.04 -19.11 8.23
N MET A 184 -2.22 -19.74 9.38
CA MET A 184 -1.27 -19.72 10.50
C MET A 184 -0.62 -21.09 10.67
N PRO A 185 0.57 -21.21 11.29
CA PRO A 185 1.14 -22.47 11.74
C PRO A 185 0.11 -23.39 12.41
N GLY A 186 0.00 -24.64 11.94
CA GLY A 186 -1.01 -25.61 12.40
C GLY A 186 -2.43 -25.43 11.83
N ALA A 187 -2.71 -24.31 11.15
CA ALA A 187 -4.01 -23.97 10.56
C ALA A 187 -3.84 -23.42 9.13
N ARG A 188 -3.21 -24.21 8.26
CA ARG A 188 -2.91 -23.85 6.87
C ARG A 188 -4.02 -24.32 5.92
N TYR A 189 -4.25 -23.54 4.86
CA TYR A 189 -5.17 -23.94 3.77
C TYR A 189 -4.56 -24.96 2.81
N TYR A 190 -3.23 -25.03 2.73
CA TYR A 190 -2.50 -25.96 1.86
C TYR A 190 -1.65 -26.94 2.66
N GLY A 191 -1.49 -28.14 2.11
CA GLY A 191 -0.58 -29.16 2.65
C GLY A 191 0.91 -28.82 2.46
N GLY A 192 1.77 -29.64 3.07
CA GLY A 192 3.22 -29.59 2.88
C GLY A 192 3.94 -28.43 3.60
N ASN A 193 3.35 -27.85 4.64
CA ASN A 193 3.89 -26.70 5.37
C ASN A 193 4.69 -27.07 6.63
N GLN A 194 4.99 -28.34 6.86
CA GLN A 194 5.65 -28.83 8.09
C GLN A 194 6.87 -27.98 8.52
N TYR A 195 7.79 -27.69 7.59
CA TYR A 195 8.98 -26.89 7.86
C TYR A 195 8.72 -25.39 7.83
N ILE A 196 7.72 -24.93 7.06
CA ILE A 196 7.33 -23.51 7.06
C ILE A 196 6.72 -23.13 8.41
N ASP A 197 5.91 -24.01 8.99
CA ASP A 197 5.32 -23.83 10.31
C ASP A 197 6.40 -23.78 11.40
N GLU A 198 7.43 -24.64 11.32
CA GLU A 198 8.59 -24.59 12.21
C GLU A 198 9.36 -23.26 12.08
N ILE A 199 9.63 -22.81 10.85
CA ILE A 199 10.33 -21.55 10.58
C ILE A 199 9.54 -20.35 11.13
N GLU A 200 8.25 -20.28 10.84
CA GLU A 200 7.40 -19.17 11.27
C GLU A 200 7.23 -19.15 12.80
N THR A 201 7.01 -20.32 13.42
CA THR A 201 6.94 -20.44 14.89
C THR A 201 8.25 -20.03 15.56
N LEU A 202 9.39 -20.40 14.97
CA LEU A 202 10.71 -19.99 15.47
C LEU A 202 10.90 -18.48 15.32
N CYS A 203 10.44 -17.89 14.22
CA CYS A 203 10.47 -16.45 13.99
C CYS A 203 9.67 -15.70 15.06
N TRP A 204 8.46 -16.17 15.39
CA TRP A 204 7.65 -15.57 16.47
C TRP A 204 8.37 -15.59 17.81
N LYS A 205 8.90 -16.75 18.21
CA LYS A 205 9.63 -16.90 19.48
C LYS A 205 10.82 -15.94 19.55
N ARG A 206 11.62 -15.88 18.48
CA ARG A 206 12.78 -14.98 18.40
C ARG A 206 12.38 -13.51 18.38
N ALA A 207 11.26 -13.15 17.76
CA ALA A 207 10.77 -11.78 17.75
C ALA A 207 10.37 -11.34 19.17
N LEU A 208 9.61 -12.16 19.91
CA LEU A 208 9.26 -11.87 21.31
C LEU A 208 10.52 -11.80 22.19
N GLU A 209 11.44 -12.75 22.05
CA GLU A 209 12.71 -12.77 22.79
C GLU A 209 13.58 -11.53 22.50
N ALA A 210 13.69 -11.12 21.23
CA ALA A 210 14.47 -9.94 20.83
C ALA A 210 13.99 -8.65 21.50
N PHE A 211 12.69 -8.56 21.81
CA PHE A 211 12.10 -7.43 22.52
C PHE A 211 11.80 -7.74 23.99
N GLY A 212 12.30 -8.86 24.54
CA GLY A 212 12.09 -9.22 25.95
C GLY A 212 10.62 -9.32 26.36
N LEU A 213 9.73 -9.67 25.42
CA LEU A 213 8.29 -9.72 25.64
C LEU A 213 7.86 -11.10 26.11
N ASP A 214 6.97 -11.12 27.11
CA ASP A 214 6.36 -12.34 27.61
C ASP A 214 5.23 -12.82 26.68
N ALA A 215 5.28 -14.10 26.30
CA ALA A 215 4.35 -14.73 25.37
C ALA A 215 2.93 -14.87 25.94
N GLU A 216 2.73 -14.77 27.25
CA GLU A 216 1.38 -14.75 27.84
C GLU A 216 0.67 -13.41 27.58
N ASN A 217 1.44 -12.32 27.50
CA ASN A 217 0.94 -10.96 27.35
C ASN A 217 1.05 -10.43 25.92
N TRP A 218 1.96 -10.99 25.12
CA TRP A 218 2.25 -10.52 23.77
C TRP A 218 2.13 -11.62 22.73
N GLY A 219 1.37 -11.31 21.68
CA GLY A 219 1.40 -12.03 20.41
C GLY A 219 2.26 -11.29 19.38
N VAL A 220 2.66 -11.99 18.33
CA VAL A 220 3.37 -11.40 17.20
C VAL A 220 2.87 -11.98 15.88
N ASN A 221 2.73 -11.12 14.88
CA ASN A 221 2.50 -11.52 13.50
C ASN A 221 3.69 -11.06 12.65
N VAL A 222 4.37 -12.02 12.01
CA VAL A 222 5.59 -11.79 11.20
C VAL A 222 5.33 -11.89 9.69
N GLN A 223 4.05 -11.95 9.29
CA GLN A 223 3.63 -12.05 7.89
C GLN A 223 3.51 -10.71 7.12
N PRO A 224 3.36 -9.51 7.75
CA PRO A 224 3.31 -8.26 6.99
C PRO A 224 4.55 -8.06 6.11
N TYR A 225 4.34 -7.76 4.82
CA TYR A 225 5.42 -7.63 3.83
C TYR A 225 6.33 -6.41 4.06
N SER A 226 5.82 -5.38 4.71
CA SER A 226 6.51 -4.12 4.99
C SER A 226 5.81 -3.33 6.10
N CYS A 227 6.49 -2.31 6.61
CA CYS A 227 5.96 -1.33 7.56
C CYS A 227 4.57 -0.78 7.15
N THR A 228 4.41 -0.32 5.90
CA THR A 228 3.13 0.25 5.43
C THR A 228 2.02 -0.79 5.45
N SER A 229 2.29 -2.02 5.01
CA SER A 229 1.29 -3.11 5.07
C SER A 229 0.97 -3.54 6.49
N ALA A 230 1.94 -3.49 7.42
CA ALA A 230 1.74 -3.80 8.82
C ALA A 230 0.82 -2.76 9.49
N ASN A 231 1.11 -1.47 9.32
CA ASN A 231 0.25 -0.39 9.82
C ASN A 231 -1.17 -0.50 9.25
N PHE A 232 -1.29 -0.74 7.94
CA PHE A 232 -2.60 -0.86 7.31
C PHE A 232 -3.38 -2.09 7.83
N ALA A 233 -2.71 -3.22 8.09
CA ALA A 233 -3.33 -4.40 8.69
C ALA A 233 -3.81 -4.16 10.13
N VAL A 234 -3.07 -3.36 10.93
CA VAL A 234 -3.53 -2.94 12.26
C VAL A 234 -4.80 -2.08 12.13
N PHE A 235 -4.80 -1.12 11.21
CA PHE A 235 -5.97 -0.26 11.01
C PHE A 235 -7.18 -1.08 10.57
N THR A 236 -7.07 -1.92 9.54
CA THR A 236 -8.20 -2.72 9.06
C THR A 236 -8.63 -3.82 10.04
N GLY A 237 -7.75 -4.26 10.93
CA GLY A 237 -8.08 -5.22 11.99
C GLY A 237 -8.85 -4.61 13.16
N LEU A 238 -8.67 -3.32 13.43
CA LEU A 238 -9.24 -2.64 14.60
C LEU A 238 -10.30 -1.59 14.28
N LEU A 239 -10.32 -1.08 13.05
CA LEU A 239 -11.15 0.04 12.62
C LEU A 239 -12.11 -0.35 11.50
N LEU A 240 -13.23 0.36 11.45
CA LEU A 240 -14.11 0.41 10.29
C LEU A 240 -13.67 1.55 9.35
N PRO A 241 -14.00 1.48 8.05
CA PRO A 241 -13.79 2.61 7.14
C PRO A 241 -14.44 3.89 7.67
N GLY A 242 -13.70 5.00 7.61
CA GLY A 242 -14.13 6.30 8.14
C GLY A 242 -13.88 6.51 9.64
N ASP A 243 -13.43 5.50 10.37
CA ASP A 243 -12.96 5.69 11.75
C ASP A 243 -11.73 6.59 11.79
N ARG A 244 -11.50 7.16 12.98
CA ARG A 244 -10.55 8.24 13.18
C ARG A 244 -9.17 7.74 13.61
N ILE A 245 -8.13 8.24 12.96
CA ILE A 245 -6.73 8.01 13.34
C ILE A 245 -6.01 9.33 13.55
N MET A 246 -5.02 9.33 14.44
CA MET A 246 -4.20 10.51 14.72
C MET A 246 -2.73 10.11 14.80
N GLY A 247 -1.90 10.68 13.93
CA GLY A 247 -0.46 10.44 13.84
C GLY A 247 0.34 11.74 13.69
N LEU A 248 1.67 11.65 13.76
CA LEU A 248 2.54 12.82 13.59
C LEU A 248 2.47 13.33 12.14
N ASP A 249 2.35 14.63 11.95
CA ASP A 249 2.39 15.27 10.64
C ASP A 249 3.70 14.95 9.89
N THR A 250 3.64 14.64 8.59
CA THR A 250 4.82 14.20 7.83
C THR A 250 5.94 15.25 7.81
N PRO A 251 5.67 16.56 7.60
CA PRO A 251 6.68 17.61 7.77
C PRO A 251 7.22 17.76 9.20
N SER A 252 6.49 17.28 10.21
CA SER A 252 6.94 17.25 11.61
C SER A 252 7.74 15.99 11.94
N GLY A 253 7.89 15.05 10.99
CA GLY A 253 8.69 13.83 11.12
C GLY A 253 7.89 12.53 11.12
N GLY A 254 6.57 12.57 10.93
CA GLY A 254 5.73 11.36 10.86
C GLY A 254 5.90 10.54 9.58
N ASN A 255 5.42 9.30 9.60
CA ASN A 255 5.44 8.43 8.42
C ASN A 255 4.22 8.69 7.52
N THR A 256 4.35 8.48 6.21
CA THR A 256 3.22 8.66 5.28
C THR A 256 2.05 7.71 5.58
N SER A 257 2.34 6.49 6.06
CA SER A 257 1.32 5.51 6.45
C SER A 257 0.49 5.93 7.66
N HIS A 258 0.89 6.96 8.42
CA HIS A 258 0.15 7.48 9.58
C HIS A 258 -1.01 8.41 9.20
N GLY A 259 -1.55 8.26 7.99
CA GLY A 259 -2.69 9.04 7.52
C GLY A 259 -2.32 10.36 6.85
N TYR A 260 -1.20 10.43 6.13
CA TYR A 260 -0.77 11.64 5.43
C TYR A 260 -1.74 12.09 4.32
N TYR A 261 -2.10 13.37 4.35
CA TYR A 261 -2.77 14.13 3.31
C TYR A 261 -2.10 15.51 3.17
N THR A 262 -2.16 16.11 1.99
CA THR A 262 -1.53 17.40 1.74
C THR A 262 -2.34 18.56 2.33
N PRO A 263 -1.75 19.75 2.56
CA PRO A 263 -2.45 20.89 3.17
C PRO A 263 -3.72 21.36 2.43
N ASN A 264 -3.82 21.09 1.13
CA ASN A 264 -5.02 21.36 0.32
C ASN A 264 -6.11 20.27 0.42
N GLY A 265 -5.97 19.30 1.32
CA GLY A 265 -6.94 18.24 1.58
C GLY A 265 -6.82 17.02 0.66
N ARG A 266 -5.85 16.97 -0.27
CA ARG A 266 -5.66 15.77 -1.11
C ARG A 266 -5.08 14.63 -0.27
N LYS A 267 -5.85 13.56 -0.15
CA LYS A 267 -5.48 12.29 0.50
C LYS A 267 -4.35 11.62 -0.32
N VAL A 268 -3.25 11.24 0.34
CA VAL A 268 -2.05 10.68 -0.30
C VAL A 268 -1.81 9.24 0.12
N SER A 269 -1.91 8.96 1.41
CA SER A 269 -1.73 7.61 1.95
C SER A 269 -3.01 6.79 1.85
N GLY A 270 -2.90 5.47 1.70
CA GLY A 270 -4.04 4.57 1.81
C GLY A 270 -4.80 4.78 3.13
N ALA A 271 -4.07 4.96 4.25
CA ALA A 271 -4.68 5.27 5.54
C ALA A 271 -5.56 6.52 5.49
N SER A 272 -5.11 7.62 4.88
CA SER A 272 -5.93 8.84 4.74
C SER A 272 -7.15 8.69 3.82
N ILE A 273 -7.10 7.71 2.90
CA ILE A 273 -8.21 7.40 1.98
C ILE A 273 -9.31 6.64 2.71
N PHE A 274 -8.95 5.58 3.44
CA PHE A 274 -9.91 4.68 4.09
C PHE A 274 -10.34 5.13 5.48
N PHE A 275 -9.52 5.93 6.17
CA PHE A 275 -9.75 6.41 7.53
C PHE A 275 -9.70 7.93 7.58
N GLU A 276 -10.37 8.51 8.57
CA GLU A 276 -10.34 9.95 8.80
C GLU A 276 -9.14 10.29 9.67
N SER A 277 -8.19 11.04 9.10
CA SER A 277 -6.92 11.38 9.75
C SER A 277 -6.92 12.83 10.22
N LEU A 278 -6.43 13.06 11.44
CA LEU A 278 -6.09 14.40 11.92
C LEU A 278 -4.69 14.37 12.55
N PRO A 279 -3.69 15.09 11.98
CA PRO A 279 -2.34 15.02 12.50
C PRO A 279 -2.13 15.91 13.73
N TYR A 280 -1.27 15.44 14.64
CA TYR A 280 -0.60 16.29 15.63
C TYR A 280 0.77 16.73 15.13
N LYS A 281 1.36 17.76 15.75
CA LYS A 281 2.55 18.44 15.23
C LYS A 281 3.58 18.67 16.31
N VAL A 282 4.80 18.95 15.87
CA VAL A 282 5.81 19.54 16.75
C VAL A 282 5.53 21.03 16.96
N ASN A 283 6.01 21.55 18.08
CA ASN A 283 6.15 22.97 18.30
C ASN A 283 7.24 23.51 17.36
N PRO A 284 6.94 24.49 16.48
CA PRO A 284 7.88 24.94 15.46
C PRO A 284 9.07 25.74 16.03
N GLN A 285 8.99 26.20 17.29
CA GLN A 285 10.10 26.88 17.97
C GLN A 285 11.08 25.91 18.63
N THR A 286 10.57 24.82 19.23
CA THR A 286 11.40 23.87 19.99
C THR A 286 11.76 22.61 19.20
N GLY A 287 10.95 22.25 18.20
CA GLY A 287 11.08 21.01 17.45
C GLY A 287 10.60 19.76 18.20
N TYR A 288 10.04 19.90 19.41
CA TYR A 288 9.46 18.80 20.18
C TYR A 288 7.97 18.66 19.89
N ILE A 289 7.41 17.46 20.05
CA ILE A 289 5.96 17.25 20.00
C ILE A 289 5.27 18.17 21.00
N ASP A 290 4.23 18.87 20.53
CA ASP A 290 3.39 19.74 21.37
C ASP A 290 2.31 18.87 22.04
N TYR A 291 2.64 18.29 23.20
CA TYR A 291 1.79 17.31 23.89
C TYR A 291 0.50 17.93 24.43
N GLU A 292 0.53 19.22 24.79
CA GLU A 292 -0.66 19.96 25.21
C GLU A 292 -1.66 20.09 24.05
N LYS A 293 -1.20 20.53 22.88
CA LYS A 293 -2.07 20.60 21.69
C LYS A 293 -2.47 19.22 21.18
N LEU A 294 -1.61 18.21 21.33
CA LEU A 294 -1.97 16.83 21.03
C LEU A 294 -3.14 16.39 21.91
N GLU A 295 -3.07 16.61 23.23
CA GLU A 295 -4.16 16.24 24.15
C GLU A 295 -5.46 16.98 23.78
N GLU A 296 -5.41 18.30 23.62
CA GLU A 296 -6.57 19.11 23.22
C GLU A 296 -7.24 18.56 21.97
N ARG A 297 -6.45 18.35 20.90
CA ARG A 297 -6.96 17.83 19.62
C ARG A 297 -7.47 16.40 19.74
N ALA A 298 -6.83 15.55 20.53
CA ALA A 298 -7.26 14.16 20.70
C ALA A 298 -8.61 14.08 21.43
N LEU A 299 -8.85 14.96 22.40
CA LEU A 299 -10.11 15.01 23.14
C LEU A 299 -11.28 15.50 22.27
N ASP A 300 -11.02 16.45 21.37
CA ASP A 300 -12.01 16.96 20.42
C ASP A 300 -12.25 15.98 19.26
N PHE A 301 -11.16 15.48 18.66
CA PHE A 301 -11.22 14.62 17.49
C PHE A 301 -11.60 13.18 17.84
N ARG A 302 -11.36 12.71 19.07
CA ARG A 302 -11.67 11.34 19.52
C ARG A 302 -11.15 10.27 18.55
N PRO A 303 -9.84 10.18 18.31
CA PRO A 303 -9.28 9.12 17.48
C PRO A 303 -9.56 7.75 18.11
N LYS A 304 -9.77 6.73 17.27
CA LYS A 304 -9.83 5.33 17.68
C LYS A 304 -8.43 4.74 17.83
N ILE A 305 -7.48 5.19 17.02
CA ILE A 305 -6.06 4.88 17.16
C ILE A 305 -5.27 6.18 17.27
N LEU A 306 -4.49 6.30 18.34
CA LEU A 306 -3.44 7.30 18.49
C LEU A 306 -2.10 6.62 18.17
N ILE A 307 -1.37 7.17 17.20
CA ILE A 307 -0.11 6.61 16.71
C ILE A 307 1.02 7.46 17.28
N CYS A 308 2.00 6.82 17.93
CA CYS A 308 3.31 7.40 18.21
C CYS A 308 4.38 6.69 17.38
N GLY A 309 5.51 7.36 17.11
CA GLY A 309 6.51 6.89 16.15
C GLY A 309 6.56 7.74 14.88
N GLY A 310 7.71 7.71 14.20
CA GLY A 310 7.96 8.58 13.06
C GLY A 310 9.22 8.21 12.29
N SER A 311 9.38 8.84 11.12
CA SER A 311 10.47 8.57 10.19
C SER A 311 11.69 9.47 10.44
N SER A 312 11.47 10.72 10.82
CA SER A 312 12.52 11.76 10.90
C SER A 312 12.37 12.68 12.11
N TYR A 313 11.81 12.16 13.21
CA TYR A 313 11.78 12.85 14.50
C TYR A 313 13.04 12.51 15.32
N PRO A 314 13.92 13.48 15.64
CA PRO A 314 15.26 13.22 16.19
C PRO A 314 15.31 13.22 17.73
N ARG A 315 14.17 13.01 18.39
CA ARG A 315 14.04 13.02 19.86
C ARG A 315 13.35 11.74 20.33
N GLU A 316 13.48 11.48 21.61
CA GLU A 316 12.72 10.42 22.27
C GLU A 316 11.23 10.79 22.36
N TRP A 317 10.41 9.76 22.52
CA TRP A 317 8.96 9.86 22.63
C TRP A 317 8.56 9.71 24.10
N ASP A 318 7.66 10.55 24.58
CA ASP A 318 7.09 10.43 25.92
C ASP A 318 5.90 9.46 25.86
N TYR A 319 6.20 8.16 25.90
CA TYR A 319 5.20 7.10 25.76
C TYR A 319 4.14 7.13 26.87
N ALA A 320 4.54 7.45 28.11
CA ALA A 320 3.64 7.59 29.24
C ALA A 320 2.63 8.72 28.99
N ARG A 321 3.08 9.85 28.43
CA ARG A 321 2.20 10.95 28.05
C ARG A 321 1.23 10.54 26.94
N PHE A 322 1.69 9.81 25.92
CA PHE A 322 0.82 9.26 24.87
C PHE A 322 -0.24 8.31 25.45
N ARG A 323 0.13 7.41 26.37
CA ARG A 323 -0.78 6.48 27.07
C ARG A 323 -1.88 7.23 27.80
N GLN A 324 -1.51 8.21 28.61
CA GLN A 324 -2.47 9.04 29.33
C GLN A 324 -3.47 9.72 28.40
N ILE A 325 -3.02 10.24 27.26
CA ILE A 325 -3.90 10.88 26.27
C ILE A 325 -4.83 9.85 25.61
N ALA A 326 -4.27 8.69 25.21
CA ALA A 326 -5.03 7.59 24.63
C ALA A 326 -6.12 7.09 25.60
N ASP A 327 -5.83 6.94 26.88
CA ASP A 327 -6.82 6.56 27.91
C ASP A 327 -7.95 7.58 28.04
N LYS A 328 -7.60 8.88 28.07
CA LYS A 328 -8.60 9.95 28.20
C LYS A 328 -9.58 10.00 27.03
N CYS A 329 -9.11 9.72 25.81
CA CYS A 329 -9.98 9.72 24.62
C CYS A 329 -10.57 8.34 24.30
N GLY A 330 -10.10 7.26 24.95
CA GLY A 330 -10.52 5.88 24.70
C GLY A 330 -9.92 5.28 23.42
N ALA A 331 -8.72 5.71 23.05
CA ALA A 331 -7.99 5.26 21.87
C ALA A 331 -7.08 4.07 22.17
N VAL A 332 -6.89 3.22 21.17
CA VAL A 332 -5.78 2.27 21.11
C VAL A 332 -4.49 3.07 20.85
N LEU A 333 -3.45 2.83 21.66
CA LEU A 333 -2.13 3.39 21.42
C LEU A 333 -1.32 2.43 20.53
N LEU A 334 -0.94 2.89 19.34
CA LEU A 334 -0.06 2.18 18.41
C LEU A 334 1.32 2.85 18.41
N CYS A 335 2.38 2.08 18.70
CA CYS A 335 3.75 2.54 18.51
C CYS A 335 4.34 1.96 17.22
N ASP A 336 4.65 2.84 16.26
CA ASP A 336 5.45 2.52 15.08
C ASP A 336 6.94 2.76 15.37
N MET A 337 7.65 1.69 15.73
CA MET A 337 9.06 1.74 16.08
C MET A 337 10.00 1.41 14.92
N ALA A 338 9.56 1.53 13.67
CA ALA A 338 10.33 1.06 12.51
C ALA A 338 11.75 1.64 12.36
N GLN A 339 12.00 2.88 12.80
CA GLN A 339 13.34 3.50 12.74
C GLN A 339 14.23 3.20 13.94
N ILE A 340 13.65 2.78 15.07
CA ILE A 340 14.37 2.61 16.34
C ILE A 340 14.30 1.17 16.87
N SER A 341 13.70 0.24 16.12
CA SER A 341 13.48 -1.16 16.51
C SER A 341 14.77 -1.87 16.94
N GLY A 342 15.87 -1.66 16.20
CA GLY A 342 17.18 -2.22 16.55
C GLY A 342 17.77 -1.63 17.85
N LEU A 343 17.56 -0.34 18.11
CA LEU A 343 18.02 0.32 19.35
C LEU A 343 17.23 -0.18 20.56
N ILE A 344 15.93 -0.41 20.37
CA ILE A 344 15.03 -0.98 21.39
C ILE A 344 15.46 -2.42 21.69
N ALA A 345 15.60 -3.27 20.67
CA ALA A 345 16.03 -4.66 20.84
C ALA A 345 17.41 -4.78 21.52
N ALA A 346 18.32 -3.85 21.22
CA ALA A 346 19.64 -3.77 21.85
C ALA A 346 19.63 -3.20 23.29
N LYS A 347 18.47 -2.75 23.79
CA LYS A 347 18.31 -2.08 25.09
C LYS A 347 19.23 -0.86 25.24
N LYS A 348 19.39 -0.11 24.14
CA LYS A 348 20.24 1.11 24.07
C LYS A 348 19.45 2.40 24.07
N PHE A 349 18.13 2.31 24.05
CA PHE A 349 17.22 3.44 24.17
C PHE A 349 16.66 3.48 25.60
N ILE A 350 16.60 4.67 26.21
CA ILE A 350 16.03 4.96 27.54
C ILE A 350 16.87 4.44 28.73
N ASP A 351 17.41 5.36 29.54
CA ASP A 351 17.88 5.06 30.90
C ASP A 351 16.66 4.72 31.78
N GLY A 352 16.29 3.44 31.86
CA GLY A 352 15.14 2.96 32.62
C GLY A 352 14.59 1.62 32.14
N ASP A 353 13.54 1.13 32.79
CA ASP A 353 12.79 -0.07 32.39
C ASP A 353 12.02 0.20 31.10
N TRP A 354 12.73 0.26 29.97
CA TRP A 354 12.17 0.56 28.64
C TRP A 354 10.99 -0.35 28.30
N ILE A 355 10.99 -1.60 28.78
CA ILE A 355 9.87 -2.53 28.60
C ILE A 355 8.59 -1.89 29.14
N SER A 356 8.61 -1.33 30.34
CA SER A 356 7.43 -0.63 30.92
C SER A 356 6.93 0.51 30.04
N SER A 357 7.82 1.30 29.44
CA SER A 357 7.46 2.41 28.54
C SER A 357 6.82 1.95 27.23
N PHE A 358 7.12 0.74 26.75
CA PHE A 358 6.50 0.16 25.55
C PHE A 358 5.29 -0.73 25.89
N LEU A 359 5.21 -1.31 27.10
CA LEU A 359 4.05 -2.03 27.61
C LEU A 359 2.79 -1.14 27.67
N ASP A 360 2.96 0.17 27.71
CA ASP A 360 1.87 1.14 27.63
C ASP A 360 1.18 1.18 26.25
N ALA A 361 1.86 0.72 25.19
CA ALA A 361 1.25 0.60 23.86
C ALA A 361 0.40 -0.67 23.76
N ASN A 362 -0.79 -0.56 23.18
CA ASN A 362 -1.64 -1.71 22.90
C ASN A 362 -1.10 -2.54 21.74
N VAL A 363 -0.42 -1.88 20.79
CA VAL A 363 0.14 -2.50 19.59
C VAL A 363 1.53 -1.93 19.35
N LEU A 364 2.50 -2.83 19.20
CA LEU A 364 3.86 -2.50 18.77
C LEU A 364 4.03 -2.95 17.32
N MET A 365 4.44 -2.02 16.46
CA MET A 365 4.77 -2.32 15.07
C MET A 365 6.25 -2.05 14.85
N SER A 366 6.96 -3.08 14.40
CA SER A 366 8.37 -3.03 14.04
C SER A 366 8.54 -3.40 12.58
N SER A 367 9.44 -2.70 11.90
CA SER A 367 10.10 -3.23 10.73
C SER A 367 11.51 -3.61 11.16
N PHE A 368 11.88 -4.89 11.02
CA PHE A 368 13.29 -5.24 10.98
C PHE A 368 13.81 -4.79 9.62
N LYS A 369 14.79 -3.89 9.63
CA LYS A 369 15.50 -3.43 8.45
C LYS A 369 16.92 -3.94 8.46
#